data_AF-A0A8I0PF50-F1
#
_entry.id   AF-A0A8I0PF50-F1
#
_cell.length_a   1.000
_cell.length_b   1.000
_cell.length_c   1.000
_cell.angle_alpha   90.00
_cell.angle_beta   90.00
_cell.angle_gamma   90.00
#
_symmetry.space_group_name_H-M   'P 1'
#
loop_
_entity.id
_entity.type
_entity.pdbx_description
1 polymer ?
#
loop_
_entity_poly.entity_id
_entity_poly.type
_entity_poly.pdbx_seq_one_letter_code
_entity_poly.pdbx_strand_id
1 'polypeptide(L)'
;MAPSTTPGLVWSSQAVALGGGVSLDPAVAPNADDRLSVFVRGLGPDLYVKSQKRDWSWEANWTLVAGTQGTVAGTPVALRGPDGIVNVFWRGPDDRIWALRQSVINSTYDVVTPIASGAASDPAAVLNADGRISVFYNGTDRALWHVDQHDVDYATWDPPQSLAGDTGTNNHLAPAAARSGDGRIQAFVHGHQDEIWGISQQDPDSTSTWTSYFPASAQNAGVVGSPTAATDADQRIRVFWRAGTTGYHAVQPAGYGTTYGTPGTTQGTIVETPVAILAMDGRLEVFVVANDRSLYICEQRQPNSNAFADAERLGGNLPGPGVPVPAKYHDNRIVVLHRGSGGPSIWGFEQIFI
;
A
#
# COMPACT_ATOMS: atom_id res chain seq x y z
N MET A 1 -5.24 -22.52 -17.73
CA MET A 1 -3.96 -21.87 -18.07
C MET A 1 -3.72 -20.77 -17.06
N ALA A 2 -2.48 -20.39 -16.80
CA ALA A 2 -2.23 -19.21 -15.97
C ALA A 2 -2.69 -17.95 -16.72
N PRO A 3 -3.24 -16.94 -16.03
CA PRO A 3 -3.70 -15.71 -16.68
C PRO A 3 -2.58 -15.00 -17.44
N SER A 4 -2.93 -14.33 -18.54
CA SER A 4 -2.05 -13.42 -19.27
C SER A 4 -2.71 -12.05 -19.30
N THR A 5 -2.20 -11.15 -18.49
CA THR A 5 -2.80 -9.83 -18.26
C THR A 5 -2.02 -8.72 -18.95
N THR A 6 -0.74 -8.95 -19.27
CA THR A 6 0.12 -8.03 -20.03
C THR A 6 0.69 -8.77 -21.25
N PRO A 7 0.67 -8.19 -22.47
CA PRO A 7 1.21 -8.85 -23.67
C PRO A 7 2.68 -9.30 -23.50
N GLY A 8 2.95 -10.56 -23.85
CA GLY A 8 4.28 -11.16 -23.70
C GLY A 8 4.60 -11.68 -22.29
N LEU A 9 3.68 -11.56 -21.34
CA LEU A 9 3.80 -12.08 -19.99
C LEU A 9 2.66 -13.07 -19.66
N VAL A 10 2.98 -14.06 -18.84
CA VAL A 10 2.01 -14.92 -18.14
C VAL A 10 2.31 -14.92 -16.66
N TRP A 11 1.29 -15.18 -15.84
CA TRP A 11 1.49 -15.39 -14.41
C TRP A 11 2.06 -16.78 -14.13
N SER A 12 2.85 -16.91 -13.06
CA SER A 12 3.37 -18.20 -12.61
C SER A 12 2.22 -19.14 -12.24
N SER A 13 2.31 -20.40 -12.66
CA SER A 13 1.30 -21.41 -12.31
C SER A 13 1.44 -21.96 -10.89
N GLN A 14 2.60 -21.72 -10.27
CA GLN A 14 2.93 -22.08 -8.89
C GLN A 14 3.35 -20.83 -8.13
N ALA A 15 2.94 -20.76 -6.87
CA ALA A 15 3.36 -19.68 -6.00
C ALA A 15 4.79 -19.90 -5.49
N VAL A 16 5.57 -18.83 -5.43
CA VAL A 16 6.88 -18.79 -4.77
C VAL A 16 6.67 -18.69 -3.27
N ALA A 17 7.22 -19.63 -2.51
CA ALA A 17 7.18 -19.59 -1.06
C ALA A 17 8.34 -18.73 -0.54
N LEU A 18 8.03 -17.59 0.10
CA LEU A 18 9.00 -16.85 0.91
C LEU A 18 9.07 -17.42 2.34
N GLY A 19 8.08 -18.24 2.73
CA GLY A 19 8.03 -18.91 4.03
C GLY A 19 7.84 -17.94 5.18
N GLY A 20 8.30 -18.32 6.37
CA GLY A 20 8.28 -17.48 7.58
C GLY A 20 7.14 -17.82 8.54
N GLY A 21 7.12 -17.05 9.64
CA GLY A 21 6.09 -17.02 10.68
C GLY A 21 5.56 -15.59 10.86
N VAL A 22 4.55 -15.20 10.10
CA VAL A 22 4.03 -13.83 9.99
C VAL A 22 2.55 -13.76 10.38
N SER A 23 2.17 -12.67 11.04
CA SER A 23 0.78 -12.45 11.48
C SER A 23 0.00 -11.48 10.61
N LEU A 24 0.67 -10.58 9.88
CA LEU A 24 0.08 -9.48 9.11
C LEU A 24 0.59 -9.51 7.66
N ASP A 25 0.03 -8.64 6.83
CA ASP A 25 0.45 -8.47 5.45
C ASP A 25 1.90 -7.94 5.37
N PRO A 26 2.65 -8.24 4.30
CA PRO A 26 4.01 -7.76 4.14
C PRO A 26 4.05 -6.31 3.66
N ALA A 27 5.17 -5.63 3.88
CA ALA A 27 5.57 -4.47 3.11
C ALA A 27 6.65 -4.86 2.10
N VAL A 28 6.67 -4.22 0.93
CA VAL A 28 7.66 -4.49 -0.11
C VAL A 28 8.20 -3.18 -0.66
N ALA A 29 9.53 -3.06 -0.76
CA ALA A 29 10.18 -1.93 -1.40
C ALA A 29 11.40 -2.40 -2.21
N PRO A 30 11.68 -1.79 -3.38
CA PRO A 30 12.94 -2.00 -4.08
C PRO A 30 14.07 -1.29 -3.33
N ASN A 31 15.23 -1.94 -3.26
CA ASN A 31 16.48 -1.32 -2.84
C ASN A 31 17.01 -0.39 -3.94
N ALA A 32 18.14 0.30 -3.69
CA ALA A 32 18.75 1.16 -4.70
C ALA A 32 19.20 0.40 -5.97
N ASP A 33 19.45 -0.90 -5.84
CA ASP A 33 19.81 -1.80 -6.93
C ASP A 33 18.63 -2.63 -7.46
N ASP A 34 17.41 -2.17 -7.21
CA ASP A 34 16.12 -2.73 -7.66
C ASP A 34 15.78 -4.14 -7.15
N ARG A 35 16.65 -4.74 -6.33
CA ARG A 35 16.32 -5.96 -5.60
C ARG A 35 15.23 -5.66 -4.59
N LEU A 36 14.21 -6.51 -4.51
CA LEU A 36 13.13 -6.33 -3.53
C LEU A 36 13.57 -6.72 -2.12
N SER A 37 13.19 -5.91 -1.14
CA SER A 37 13.15 -6.27 0.29
C SER A 37 11.70 -6.41 0.73
N VAL A 38 11.41 -7.50 1.43
CA VAL A 38 10.10 -7.77 2.02
C VAL A 38 10.23 -7.67 3.53
N PHE A 39 9.37 -6.86 4.15
CA PHE A 39 9.33 -6.63 5.59
C PHE A 39 8.04 -7.20 6.17
N VAL A 40 8.13 -7.85 7.32
CA VAL A 40 6.99 -8.48 7.96
C VAL A 40 7.06 -8.31 9.47
N ARG A 41 5.88 -8.20 10.08
CA ARG A 41 5.73 -8.52 11.51
C ARG A 41 5.82 -10.04 11.68
N GLY A 42 6.73 -10.50 12.53
CA GLY A 42 6.79 -11.91 12.91
C GLY A 42 5.55 -12.39 13.70
N LEU A 43 5.60 -13.61 14.22
CA LEU A 43 4.60 -14.08 15.20
C LEU A 43 4.68 -13.28 16.51
N GLY A 44 5.89 -12.86 16.87
CA GLY A 44 6.14 -11.86 17.89
C GLY A 44 6.08 -10.43 17.35
N PRO A 45 6.12 -9.43 18.24
CA PRO A 45 6.10 -8.00 17.90
C PRO A 45 7.42 -7.46 17.33
N ASP A 46 8.10 -8.21 16.46
CA ASP A 46 9.41 -7.86 15.90
C ASP A 46 9.36 -7.73 14.37
N LEU A 47 10.23 -6.89 13.80
CA LEU A 47 10.35 -6.71 12.36
C LEU A 47 11.37 -7.70 11.77
N TYR A 48 10.96 -8.42 10.73
CA TYR A 48 11.85 -9.28 9.94
C TYR A 48 11.93 -8.79 8.51
N VAL A 49 13.09 -8.97 7.89
CA VAL A 49 13.32 -8.67 6.47
C VAL A 49 13.82 -9.91 5.72
N LYS A 50 13.40 -10.04 4.47
CA LYS A 50 13.96 -10.98 3.48
C LYS A 50 14.13 -10.25 2.16
N SER A 51 15.34 -10.30 1.60
CA SER A 51 15.68 -9.57 0.37
C SER A 51 16.01 -10.53 -0.77
N GLN A 52 15.97 -10.03 -2.00
CA GLN A 52 16.56 -10.71 -3.14
C GLN A 52 18.08 -10.59 -3.13
N LYS A 53 18.75 -11.63 -3.63
CA LYS A 53 20.18 -11.68 -3.92
C LYS A 53 20.47 -11.05 -5.29
N ARG A 54 21.75 -10.89 -5.62
CA ARG A 54 22.19 -10.37 -6.93
C ARG A 54 21.82 -11.28 -8.11
N ASP A 55 21.54 -12.56 -7.86
CA ASP A 55 21.04 -13.50 -8.86
C ASP A 55 19.50 -13.53 -8.94
N TRP A 56 18.83 -12.56 -8.32
CA TRP A 56 17.38 -12.41 -8.22
C TRP A 56 16.64 -13.49 -7.41
N SER A 57 17.35 -14.49 -6.90
CA SER A 57 16.80 -15.46 -5.95
C SER A 57 16.55 -14.81 -4.59
N TRP A 58 15.64 -15.36 -3.80
CA TRP A 58 15.39 -14.89 -2.44
C TRP A 58 16.44 -15.41 -1.46
N GLU A 59 16.73 -14.62 -0.43
CA GLU A 59 17.43 -15.12 0.75
C GLU A 59 16.66 -16.28 1.40
N ALA A 60 17.41 -17.29 1.87
CA ALA A 60 16.82 -18.51 2.41
C ALA A 60 16.03 -18.21 3.70
N ASN A 61 16.63 -17.42 4.59
CA ASN A 61 16.09 -17.14 5.92
C ASN A 61 15.52 -15.72 6.01
N TRP A 62 14.56 -15.55 6.90
CA TRP A 62 14.16 -14.24 7.39
C TRP A 62 15.20 -13.75 8.41
N THR A 63 15.55 -12.47 8.33
CA THR A 63 16.51 -11.84 9.25
C THR A 63 15.78 -10.88 10.16
N LEU A 64 15.95 -11.04 11.48
CA LEU A 64 15.48 -10.07 12.46
C LEU A 64 16.17 -8.73 12.21
N VAL A 65 15.39 -7.67 12.09
CA VAL A 65 15.93 -6.31 12.01
C VAL A 65 16.31 -5.87 13.44
N ALA A 66 17.61 -5.72 13.68
CA ALA A 66 18.12 -5.42 15.01
C ALA A 66 17.53 -4.12 15.58
N GLY A 67 17.20 -4.13 16.88
CA GLY A 67 16.65 -2.96 17.57
C GLY A 67 15.14 -2.76 17.40
N THR A 68 14.44 -3.66 16.70
CA THR A 68 12.98 -3.59 16.49
C THR A 68 12.18 -4.50 17.42
N GLN A 69 12.85 -5.21 18.34
CA GLN A 69 12.18 -6.21 19.19
C GLN A 69 11.11 -5.56 20.07
N GLY A 70 9.90 -6.11 20.07
CA GLY A 70 8.80 -5.57 20.87
C GLY A 70 8.09 -4.36 20.28
N THR A 71 8.53 -3.83 19.14
CA THR A 71 8.07 -2.52 18.64
C THR A 71 7.00 -2.59 17.56
N VAL A 72 6.70 -3.77 16.99
CA VAL A 72 5.80 -3.88 15.83
C VAL A 72 4.44 -4.45 16.24
N ALA A 73 3.39 -3.62 16.18
CA ALA A 73 2.00 -4.04 16.38
C ALA A 73 1.21 -4.10 15.07
N GLY A 74 1.42 -3.11 14.20
CA GLY A 74 0.71 -2.94 12.93
C GLY A 74 1.41 -3.55 11.72
N THR A 75 0.73 -3.47 10.57
CA THR A 75 1.28 -3.82 9.26
C THR A 75 2.35 -2.79 8.89
N PRO A 76 3.58 -3.20 8.56
CA PRO A 76 4.59 -2.26 8.12
C PRO A 76 4.24 -1.67 6.74
N VAL A 77 4.79 -0.50 6.44
CA VAL A 77 4.85 0.09 5.10
C VAL A 77 6.29 0.41 4.77
N ALA A 78 6.72 0.14 3.55
CA ALA A 78 8.09 0.38 3.10
C ALA A 78 8.10 1.11 1.76
N LEU A 79 9.01 2.07 1.62
CA LEU A 79 9.26 2.77 0.36
C LEU A 79 10.74 3.13 0.24
N ARG A 80 11.20 3.43 -0.96
CA ARG A 80 12.56 3.89 -1.24
C ARG A 80 12.55 5.39 -1.53
N GLY A 81 13.39 6.16 -0.85
CA GLY A 81 13.62 7.56 -1.16
C GLY A 81 14.48 7.76 -2.42
N PRO A 82 14.45 8.94 -3.06
CA PRO A 82 15.38 9.34 -4.11
C PRO A 82 16.88 9.14 -3.77
N ASP A 83 17.23 9.18 -2.49
CA ASP A 83 18.58 8.91 -1.97
C ASP A 83 19.02 7.43 -2.09
N GLY A 84 18.13 6.54 -2.51
CA GLY A 84 18.41 5.11 -2.61
C GLY A 84 18.11 4.32 -1.34
N ILE A 85 17.69 4.98 -0.26
CA ILE A 85 17.49 4.37 1.05
C ILE A 85 16.06 3.87 1.20
N VAL A 86 15.92 2.63 1.68
CA VAL A 86 14.63 2.10 2.09
C VAL A 86 14.25 2.64 3.47
N ASN A 87 13.04 3.18 3.57
CA ASN A 87 12.39 3.63 4.79
C ASN A 87 11.21 2.70 5.11
N VAL A 88 11.04 2.36 6.38
CA VAL A 88 10.02 1.44 6.88
C VAL A 88 9.29 2.09 8.06
N PHE A 89 7.97 2.04 8.04
CA PHE A 89 7.08 2.65 9.03
C PHE A 89 6.11 1.61 9.58
N TRP A 90 5.78 1.69 10.86
CA TRP A 90 4.76 0.82 11.46
C TRP A 90 4.13 1.45 12.69
N ARG A 91 2.94 0.97 13.07
CA ARG A 91 2.34 1.27 14.37
C ARG A 91 2.91 0.34 15.44
N GLY A 92 3.33 0.89 16.58
CA GLY A 92 3.80 0.14 17.73
C GLY A 92 2.70 -0.21 18.73
N PRO A 93 2.96 -1.12 19.70
CA PRO A 93 2.01 -1.45 20.78
C PRO A 93 1.71 -0.28 21.72
N ASP A 94 2.52 0.78 21.65
CA ASP A 94 2.41 2.02 22.41
C ASP A 94 1.63 3.12 21.67
N ASP A 95 0.91 2.76 20.61
CA ASP A 95 0.16 3.66 19.73
C ASP A 95 1.03 4.78 19.13
N ARG A 96 2.32 4.51 18.93
CA ARG A 96 3.24 5.38 18.19
C ARG A 96 3.41 4.91 16.76
N ILE A 97 3.73 5.84 15.86
CA ILE A 97 4.31 5.51 14.57
C ILE A 97 5.82 5.52 14.72
N TRP A 98 6.43 4.38 14.40
CA TRP A 98 7.87 4.18 14.40
C TRP A 98 8.41 4.25 12.97
N ALA A 99 9.58 4.85 12.83
CA ALA A 99 10.33 4.92 11.59
C ALA A 99 11.67 4.21 11.72
N LEU A 100 12.07 3.57 10.62
CA LEU A 100 13.37 2.96 10.43
C LEU A 100 13.85 3.26 9.02
N ARG A 101 15.11 3.62 8.87
CA ARG A 101 15.75 3.78 7.55
C ARG A 101 16.99 2.90 7.45
N GLN A 102 17.40 2.56 6.23
CA GLN A 102 18.74 2.01 6.03
C GLN A 102 19.79 3.06 6.42
N SER A 103 20.80 2.65 7.18
CA SER A 103 21.96 3.47 7.51
C SER A 103 23.00 3.48 6.39
N VAL A 104 22.99 2.39 5.59
CA VAL A 104 23.82 2.23 4.41
C VAL A 104 22.97 1.60 3.31
N ILE A 105 23.04 2.18 2.11
CA ILE A 105 22.34 1.70 0.91
C ILE A 105 22.50 0.17 0.77
N ASN A 106 21.37 -0.53 0.63
CA ASN A 106 21.29 -1.97 0.42
C ASN A 106 21.88 -2.82 1.58
N SER A 107 21.96 -2.27 2.79
CA SER A 107 22.63 -2.91 3.92
C SER A 107 21.88 -2.67 5.25
N THR A 108 22.62 -2.34 6.31
CA THR A 108 22.14 -2.21 7.69
C THR A 108 21.11 -1.09 7.86
N TYR A 109 20.38 -1.14 8.97
CA TYR A 109 19.39 -0.16 9.36
C TYR A 109 19.87 0.67 10.55
N ASP A 110 19.37 1.91 10.62
CA ASP A 110 19.59 2.81 11.75
C ASP A 110 18.80 2.41 13.00
N VAL A 111 18.94 3.19 14.06
CA VAL A 111 18.11 3.05 15.27
C VAL A 111 16.67 3.46 14.95
N VAL A 112 15.70 2.67 15.43
CA VAL A 112 14.27 3.00 15.33
C VAL A 112 13.97 4.32 16.04
N THR A 113 13.16 5.17 15.41
CA THR A 113 12.79 6.48 15.96
C THR A 113 11.27 6.64 15.98
N PRO A 114 10.66 7.04 17.11
CA PRO A 114 9.24 7.37 17.14
C PRO A 114 9.03 8.73 16.45
N ILE A 115 8.13 8.79 15.46
CA ILE A 115 7.86 10.01 14.68
C ILE A 115 6.49 10.60 14.99
N ALA A 116 5.57 9.81 15.56
CA ALA A 116 4.26 10.26 15.98
C ALA A 116 3.71 9.44 17.15
N SER A 117 2.65 9.93 17.78
CA SER A 117 1.95 9.27 18.89
C SER A 117 0.44 9.39 18.76
N GLY A 118 -0.31 8.53 19.45
CA GLY A 118 -1.78 8.54 19.42
C GLY A 118 -2.34 7.97 18.12
N ALA A 119 -1.64 7.04 17.48
CA ALA A 119 -2.08 6.37 16.27
C ALA A 119 -3.05 5.23 16.59
N ALA A 120 -4.23 5.26 15.98
CA ALA A 120 -5.22 4.19 16.04
C ALA A 120 -5.13 3.21 14.85
N SER A 121 -4.54 3.64 13.72
CA SER A 121 -4.39 2.82 12.51
C SER A 121 -2.93 2.53 12.17
N ASP A 122 -2.73 1.54 11.31
CA ASP A 122 -1.48 1.37 10.57
C ASP A 122 -1.23 2.59 9.67
N PRO A 123 0.05 2.96 9.41
CA PRO A 123 0.38 4.14 8.61
C PRO A 123 0.23 3.90 7.10
N ALA A 124 0.09 4.97 6.33
CA ALA A 124 0.34 5.01 4.89
C ALA A 124 1.48 5.99 4.61
N ALA A 125 2.43 5.63 3.74
CA ALA A 125 3.57 6.48 3.42
C ALA A 125 3.69 6.71 1.92
N VAL A 126 4.01 7.95 1.52
CA VAL A 126 4.14 8.36 0.12
C VAL A 126 5.21 9.44 -0.01
N LEU A 127 5.80 9.57 -1.20
CA LEU A 127 6.76 10.63 -1.51
C LEU A 127 6.05 11.86 -2.07
N ASN A 128 6.47 13.04 -1.60
CA ASN A 128 6.19 14.34 -2.21
C ASN A 128 6.89 14.49 -3.57
N ALA A 129 6.57 15.54 -4.33
CA ALA A 129 7.23 15.83 -5.61
C ALA A 129 8.73 16.12 -5.43
N ASP A 130 9.08 16.79 -4.35
CA ASP A 130 10.46 17.11 -3.95
C ASP A 130 11.27 15.91 -3.41
N GLY A 131 10.61 14.78 -3.14
CA GLY A 131 11.24 13.57 -2.59
C GLY A 131 11.17 13.39 -1.08
N ARG A 132 10.61 14.35 -0.32
CA ARG A 132 10.33 14.17 1.11
C ARG A 132 9.22 13.14 1.32
N ILE A 133 9.25 12.44 2.45
CA ILE A 133 8.25 11.43 2.80
C ILE A 133 7.14 12.07 3.63
N SER A 134 5.89 11.80 3.29
CA SER A 134 4.73 12.06 4.15
C SER A 134 4.17 10.73 4.67
N VAL A 135 3.94 10.65 5.98
CA VAL A 135 3.34 9.49 6.64
C VAL A 135 2.00 9.90 7.25
N PHE A 136 0.93 9.23 6.84
CA PHE A 136 -0.45 9.47 7.28
C PHE A 136 -0.92 8.37 8.21
N TYR A 137 -1.71 8.71 9.23
CA TYR A 137 -2.33 7.76 10.14
C TYR A 137 -3.62 8.33 10.73
N ASN A 138 -4.57 7.48 11.08
CA ASN A 138 -5.75 7.91 11.83
C ASN A 138 -5.44 7.93 13.32
N GLY A 139 -5.81 9.02 13.99
CA GLY A 139 -5.56 9.24 15.41
C GLY A 139 -6.58 8.56 16.32
N THR A 140 -6.22 8.39 17.60
CA THR A 140 -7.15 7.96 18.65
C THR A 140 -8.28 8.96 18.89
N ASP A 141 -8.08 10.21 18.46
CA ASP A 141 -9.08 11.28 18.43
C ASP A 141 -9.98 11.26 17.18
N ARG A 142 -9.81 10.27 16.29
CA ARG A 142 -10.56 10.06 15.04
C ARG A 142 -10.24 11.07 13.93
N ALA A 143 -9.26 11.94 14.11
CA ALA A 143 -8.77 12.80 13.04
C ALA A 143 -7.77 12.04 12.16
N LEU A 144 -7.61 12.48 10.91
CA LEU A 144 -6.45 12.11 10.11
C LEU A 144 -5.27 12.98 10.55
N TRP A 145 -4.11 12.36 10.72
CA TRP A 145 -2.86 13.03 11.04
C TRP A 145 -1.81 12.71 9.98
N HIS A 146 -0.86 13.62 9.82
CA HIS A 146 0.34 13.35 9.04
C HIS A 146 1.60 13.85 9.75
N VAL A 147 2.72 13.27 9.37
CA VAL A 147 4.06 13.70 9.76
C VAL A 147 4.95 13.65 8.52
N ASP A 148 5.70 14.72 8.30
CA ASP A 148 6.53 14.89 7.12
C ASP A 148 8.00 14.80 7.49
N GLN A 149 8.79 14.26 6.57
CA GLN A 149 10.22 14.45 6.61
C GLN A 149 10.51 15.94 6.45
N HIS A 150 11.38 16.49 7.30
CA HIS A 150 11.75 17.91 7.24
C HIS A 150 12.45 18.24 5.92
N ASP A 151 13.37 17.39 5.49
CA ASP A 151 14.23 17.57 4.32
C ASP A 151 14.54 16.24 3.61
N VAL A 152 15.11 16.33 2.41
CA VAL A 152 15.56 15.15 1.62
C VAL A 152 16.88 14.53 2.08
N ASP A 153 17.46 15.01 3.18
CA ASP A 153 18.55 14.29 3.87
C ASP A 153 18.02 13.16 4.80
N TYR A 154 16.72 13.21 5.06
CA TYR A 154 15.96 12.33 5.95
C TYR A 154 16.53 12.26 7.38
N ALA A 155 17.13 13.34 7.87
CA ALA A 155 17.71 13.40 9.21
C ALA A 155 16.67 13.63 10.31
N THR A 156 15.67 14.48 10.03
CA THR A 156 14.66 14.88 11.02
C THR A 156 13.24 14.89 10.46
N TRP A 157 12.27 14.67 11.35
CA TRP A 157 10.84 14.73 11.05
C TRP A 157 10.24 16.01 11.63
N ASP A 158 9.28 16.59 10.92
CA ASP A 158 8.47 17.68 11.44
C ASP A 158 7.56 17.17 12.59
N PRO A 159 7.04 18.06 13.46
CA PRO A 159 6.01 17.67 14.42
C PRO A 159 4.75 17.16 13.71
N PRO A 160 4.07 16.11 14.23
CA PRO A 160 2.81 15.65 13.67
C PRO A 160 1.75 16.75 13.61
N GLN A 161 1.02 16.84 12.50
CA GLN A 161 -0.04 17.81 12.29
C GLN A 161 -1.37 17.11 12.03
N SER A 162 -2.44 17.64 12.64
CA SER A 162 -3.80 17.15 12.41
C SER A 162 -4.36 17.76 11.14
N LEU A 163 -4.94 16.92 10.29
CA LEU A 163 -5.76 17.32 9.15
C LEU A 163 -7.24 17.42 9.51
N ALA A 164 -7.57 17.34 10.80
CA ALA A 164 -8.94 17.26 11.32
C ALA A 164 -9.71 16.06 10.73
N GLY A 165 -11.00 16.22 10.50
CA GLY A 165 -11.90 15.14 10.08
C GLY A 165 -12.43 14.31 11.26
N ASP A 166 -13.30 13.34 10.95
CA ASP A 166 -13.84 12.39 11.91
C ASP A 166 -14.07 11.03 11.21
N THR A 167 -13.21 10.07 11.50
CA THR A 167 -13.33 8.69 11.03
C THR A 167 -14.30 7.86 11.90
N GLY A 168 -14.91 8.43 12.94
CA GLY A 168 -15.84 7.72 13.81
C GLY A 168 -15.21 6.48 14.45
N THR A 169 -15.94 5.36 14.41
CA THR A 169 -15.45 4.05 14.86
C THR A 169 -14.45 3.38 13.90
N ASN A 170 -14.24 3.96 12.73
CA ASN A 170 -13.38 3.44 11.67
C ASN A 170 -11.92 3.91 11.79
N ASN A 171 -11.57 4.61 12.88
CA ASN A 171 -10.23 5.15 13.12
C ASN A 171 -9.11 4.09 13.21
N HIS A 172 -9.46 2.81 13.37
CA HIS A 172 -8.51 1.70 13.36
C HIS A 172 -8.13 1.25 11.93
N LEU A 173 -8.87 1.67 10.92
CA LEU A 173 -8.61 1.35 9.51
C LEU A 173 -7.54 2.30 8.96
N ALA A 174 -6.62 1.76 8.18
CA ALA A 174 -5.52 2.54 7.62
C ALA A 174 -6.03 3.55 6.58
N PRO A 175 -5.48 4.77 6.52
CA PRO A 175 -5.70 5.65 5.38
C PRO A 175 -5.00 5.08 4.13
N ALA A 176 -5.35 5.62 2.96
CA ALA A 176 -4.58 5.45 1.72
C ALA A 176 -4.00 6.80 1.29
N ALA A 177 -2.82 6.82 0.68
CA ALA A 177 -2.21 8.04 0.16
C ALA A 177 -1.56 7.78 -1.20
N ALA A 178 -1.69 8.73 -2.12
CA ALA A 178 -1.07 8.69 -3.43
C ALA A 178 -0.75 10.11 -3.92
N ARG A 179 0.21 10.23 -4.85
CA ARG A 179 0.61 11.49 -5.47
C ARG A 179 0.17 11.53 -6.93
N SER A 180 -0.53 12.58 -7.35
CA SER A 180 -0.90 12.80 -8.75
C SER A 180 0.21 13.43 -9.57
N GLY A 181 0.04 13.47 -10.89
CA GLY A 181 1.03 14.01 -11.83
C GLY A 181 1.27 15.52 -11.73
N ASP A 182 0.38 16.24 -11.06
CA ASP A 182 0.59 17.65 -10.69
C ASP A 182 1.47 17.82 -9.44
N GLY A 183 1.95 16.72 -8.83
CA GLY A 183 2.86 16.73 -7.68
C GLY A 183 2.16 16.75 -6.33
N ARG A 184 0.83 16.85 -6.28
CA ARG A 184 0.08 16.91 -5.02
C ARG A 184 -0.22 15.52 -4.46
N ILE A 185 -0.09 15.38 -3.15
CA ILE A 185 -0.57 14.22 -2.40
C ILE A 185 -2.05 14.39 -2.10
N GLN A 186 -2.80 13.29 -2.24
CA GLN A 186 -4.12 13.14 -1.66
C GLN A 186 -4.14 11.94 -0.72
N ALA A 187 -4.77 12.12 0.44
CA ALA A 187 -5.01 11.08 1.43
C ALA A 187 -6.52 10.77 1.52
N PHE A 188 -6.85 9.50 1.74
CA PHE A 188 -8.22 8.98 1.76
C PHE A 188 -8.46 8.16 3.02
N VAL A 189 -9.63 8.34 3.64
CA VAL A 189 -10.04 7.63 4.85
C VAL A 189 -11.40 6.98 4.65
N HIS A 190 -11.63 5.85 5.33
CA HIS A 190 -12.98 5.36 5.61
C HIS A 190 -13.56 6.24 6.71
N GLY A 191 -14.37 7.22 6.30
CA GLY A 191 -14.94 8.22 7.20
C GLY A 191 -16.24 7.77 7.85
N HIS A 192 -16.93 8.74 8.47
CA HIS A 192 -18.28 8.57 8.99
C HIS A 192 -19.27 8.13 7.89
N GLN A 193 -20.38 7.47 8.28
CA GLN A 193 -21.43 6.98 7.37
C GLN A 193 -20.99 5.94 6.31
N ASP A 194 -19.86 5.27 6.55
CA ASP A 194 -19.32 4.25 5.65
C ASP A 194 -19.08 4.77 4.22
N GLU A 195 -18.40 5.91 4.17
CA GLU A 195 -18.01 6.63 2.95
C GLU A 195 -16.48 6.77 2.84
N ILE A 196 -15.99 6.98 1.62
CA ILE A 196 -14.61 7.38 1.38
C ILE A 196 -14.53 8.89 1.29
N TRP A 197 -13.73 9.48 2.19
CA TRP A 197 -13.44 10.91 2.22
C TRP A 197 -11.98 11.15 1.86
N GLY A 198 -11.72 12.14 1.00
CA GLY A 198 -10.39 12.57 0.60
C GLY A 198 -10.04 13.96 1.11
N ILE A 199 -8.75 14.21 1.27
CA ILE A 199 -8.16 15.54 1.49
C ILE A 199 -6.91 15.66 0.62
N SER A 200 -6.68 16.85 0.05
CA SER A 200 -5.59 17.10 -0.90
C SER A 200 -4.69 18.22 -0.39
N GLN A 201 -3.39 18.14 -0.66
CA GLN A 201 -2.53 19.32 -0.58
C GLN A 201 -3.12 20.42 -1.50
N GLN A 202 -3.00 21.70 -1.12
CA GLN A 202 -3.39 22.80 -2.01
C GLN A 202 -2.38 22.97 -3.14
N ASP A 203 -1.09 23.00 -2.76
CA ASP A 203 0.07 23.08 -3.64
C ASP A 203 0.97 21.86 -3.45
N PRO A 204 1.74 21.43 -4.47
CA PRO A 204 2.73 20.37 -4.33
C PRO A 204 3.68 20.63 -3.15
N ASP A 205 4.09 19.57 -2.46
CA ASP A 205 5.07 19.61 -1.36
C ASP A 205 4.63 20.39 -0.11
N SER A 206 3.38 20.87 -0.08
CA SER A 206 2.82 21.57 1.07
C SER A 206 2.66 20.65 2.28
N THR A 207 3.28 21.00 3.41
CA THR A 207 3.05 20.32 4.69
C THR A 207 1.88 20.92 5.46
N SER A 208 1.60 22.21 5.28
CA SER A 208 0.68 22.94 6.17
C SER A 208 -0.63 23.40 5.53
N THR A 209 -0.76 23.35 4.20
CA THR A 209 -1.97 23.80 3.49
C THR A 209 -2.64 22.65 2.75
N TRP A 210 -3.89 22.40 3.13
CA TRP A 210 -4.73 21.31 2.66
C TRP A 210 -6.11 21.83 2.27
N THR A 211 -6.81 21.15 1.37
CA THR A 211 -8.19 21.46 1.00
C THR A 211 -9.14 21.12 2.16
N SER A 212 -10.41 21.52 2.06
CA SER A 212 -11.45 20.85 2.84
C SER A 212 -11.59 19.38 2.41
N TYR A 213 -12.13 18.55 3.28
CA TYR A 213 -12.52 17.19 2.92
C TYR A 213 -13.54 17.19 1.77
N PHE A 214 -13.44 16.19 0.91
CA PHE A 214 -14.34 15.96 -0.22
C PHE A 214 -14.73 14.47 -0.30
N PRO A 215 -15.94 14.14 -0.77
CA PRO A 215 -16.34 12.75 -0.95
C PRO A 215 -15.68 12.15 -2.19
N ALA A 216 -15.11 10.95 -2.07
CA ALA A 216 -14.64 10.15 -3.20
C ALA A 216 -15.59 8.97 -3.52
N SER A 217 -16.50 8.62 -2.60
CA SER A 217 -17.59 7.67 -2.82
C SER A 217 -18.95 8.38 -2.89
N ALA A 218 -20.00 7.62 -3.21
CA ALA A 218 -21.37 8.07 -3.01
C ALA A 218 -21.72 8.17 -1.51
N GLN A 219 -22.80 8.88 -1.19
CA GLN A 219 -23.33 8.97 0.17
C GLN A 219 -23.83 7.60 0.66
N ASN A 220 -23.55 7.25 1.92
CA ASN A 220 -23.85 5.95 2.53
C ASN A 220 -23.39 4.77 1.65
N ALA A 221 -22.16 4.86 1.12
CA ALA A 221 -21.62 3.87 0.19
C ALA A 221 -21.50 2.44 0.79
N GLY A 222 -21.59 2.30 2.11
CA GLY A 222 -21.49 1.01 2.79
C GLY A 222 -20.08 0.44 2.70
N VAL A 223 -19.07 1.32 2.69
CA VAL A 223 -17.65 0.97 2.70
C VAL A 223 -17.33 0.02 3.86
N VAL A 224 -16.50 -0.98 3.58
CA VAL A 224 -15.97 -1.92 4.58
C VAL A 224 -14.45 -2.00 4.45
N GLY A 225 -13.75 -1.67 5.53
CA GLY A 225 -12.30 -1.80 5.63
C GLY A 225 -11.54 -0.60 5.05
N SER A 226 -10.21 -0.67 5.10
CA SER A 226 -9.34 0.39 4.59
C SER A 226 -9.48 0.57 3.08
N PRO A 227 -9.49 1.81 2.55
CA PRO A 227 -9.32 2.06 1.13
C PRO A 227 -7.90 1.74 0.67
N THR A 228 -7.69 1.64 -0.65
CA THR A 228 -6.36 1.67 -1.27
C THR A 228 -6.33 2.72 -2.38
N ALA A 229 -5.15 3.20 -2.73
CA ALA A 229 -4.99 4.19 -3.80
C ALA A 229 -3.81 3.82 -4.70
N ALA A 230 -3.98 3.99 -6.00
CA ALA A 230 -2.93 3.81 -7.00
C ALA A 230 -3.00 4.93 -8.03
N THR A 231 -1.90 5.16 -8.75
CA THR A 231 -1.82 6.17 -9.80
C THR A 231 -1.89 5.48 -11.16
N ASP A 232 -2.77 5.96 -12.06
CA ASP A 232 -2.91 5.42 -13.42
C ASP A 232 -1.87 5.99 -14.41
N ALA A 233 -1.93 5.58 -15.69
CA ALA A 233 -0.96 6.01 -16.69
C ALA A 233 -1.04 7.51 -17.03
N ASP A 234 -2.19 8.16 -16.79
CA ASP A 234 -2.35 9.62 -16.88
C ASP A 234 -1.91 10.34 -15.59
N GLN A 235 -1.29 9.59 -14.66
CA GLN A 235 -0.85 10.07 -13.36
C GLN A 235 -2.01 10.57 -12.47
N ARG A 236 -3.23 10.05 -12.69
CA ARG A 236 -4.39 10.37 -11.87
C ARG A 236 -4.52 9.36 -10.75
N ILE A 237 -4.89 9.84 -9.57
CA ILE A 237 -5.15 8.96 -8.44
C ILE A 237 -6.48 8.23 -8.66
N ARG A 238 -6.45 6.91 -8.52
CA ARG A 238 -7.62 6.05 -8.43
C ARG A 238 -7.69 5.45 -7.04
N VAL A 239 -8.77 5.73 -6.32
CA VAL A 239 -9.05 5.16 -5.01
C VAL A 239 -9.98 3.96 -5.17
N PHE A 240 -9.71 2.90 -4.42
CA PHE A 240 -10.46 1.65 -4.41
C PHE A 240 -10.98 1.36 -3.01
N TRP A 241 -12.18 0.80 -2.93
CA TRP A 241 -12.80 0.37 -1.68
C TRP A 241 -13.68 -0.85 -1.93
N ARG A 242 -14.10 -1.51 -0.84
CA ARG A 242 -15.12 -2.56 -0.88
C ARG A 242 -16.39 -2.07 -0.23
N ALA A 243 -17.54 -2.40 -0.80
CA ALA A 243 -18.83 -2.31 -0.13
C ALA A 243 -19.58 -3.64 -0.28
N GLY A 244 -19.89 -4.27 0.85
CA GLY A 244 -20.36 -5.65 0.89
C GLY A 244 -19.38 -6.61 0.20
N THR A 245 -19.81 -7.24 -0.89
CA THR A 245 -18.99 -8.15 -1.70
C THR A 245 -18.54 -7.57 -3.03
N THR A 246 -18.71 -6.25 -3.23
CA THR A 246 -18.38 -5.57 -4.48
C THR A 246 -17.19 -4.64 -4.27
N GLY A 247 -16.21 -4.71 -5.17
CA GLY A 247 -15.14 -3.73 -5.23
C GLY A 247 -15.56 -2.54 -6.07
N TYR A 248 -15.22 -1.36 -5.59
CA TYR A 248 -15.50 -0.09 -6.24
C TYR A 248 -14.21 0.69 -6.44
N HIS A 249 -14.25 1.60 -7.41
CA HIS A 249 -13.19 2.55 -7.64
C HIS A 249 -13.74 3.88 -8.13
N ALA A 250 -13.02 4.96 -7.85
CA ALA A 250 -13.26 6.28 -8.42
C ALA A 250 -11.92 6.91 -8.81
N VAL A 251 -11.92 7.66 -9.91
CA VAL A 251 -10.72 8.29 -10.46
C VAL A 251 -10.80 9.80 -10.35
N GLN A 252 -9.67 10.39 -10.03
CA GLN A 252 -9.43 11.83 -10.02
C GLN A 252 -9.71 12.40 -11.44
N PRO A 253 -10.26 13.62 -11.55
CA PRO A 253 -10.51 14.25 -12.84
C PRO A 253 -9.19 14.55 -13.58
N ALA A 254 -9.26 14.74 -14.90
CA ALA A 254 -8.07 15.00 -15.74
C ALA A 254 -7.26 16.25 -15.33
N GLY A 255 -7.89 17.22 -14.64
CA GLY A 255 -7.21 18.39 -14.08
C GLY A 255 -6.66 18.18 -12.66
N TYR A 256 -6.56 16.94 -12.19
CA TYR A 256 -6.05 16.57 -10.86
C TYR A 256 -6.78 17.24 -9.66
N GLY A 257 -8.01 17.69 -9.87
CA GLY A 257 -8.85 18.29 -8.83
C GLY A 257 -9.45 17.26 -7.86
N THR A 258 -10.36 17.72 -7.01
CA THR A 258 -10.98 16.92 -5.93
C THR A 258 -12.40 16.41 -6.26
N THR A 259 -12.91 16.70 -7.45
CA THR A 259 -14.21 16.21 -7.92
C THR A 259 -14.04 14.86 -8.62
N TYR A 260 -14.07 13.79 -7.84
CA TYR A 260 -13.93 12.42 -8.33
C TYR A 260 -15.06 12.01 -9.28
N GLY A 261 -14.72 11.20 -10.29
CA GLY A 261 -15.71 10.66 -11.23
C GLY A 261 -16.70 9.71 -10.56
N THR A 262 -17.82 9.43 -11.24
CA THR A 262 -18.81 8.46 -10.78
C THR A 262 -18.15 7.11 -10.48
N PRO A 263 -18.39 6.53 -9.28
CA PRO A 263 -17.82 5.24 -8.94
C PRO A 263 -18.16 4.13 -9.95
N GLY A 264 -17.15 3.40 -10.37
CA GLY A 264 -17.30 2.15 -11.13
C GLY A 264 -17.05 0.94 -10.23
N THR A 265 -17.32 -0.26 -10.75
CA THR A 265 -17.03 -1.52 -10.04
C THR A 265 -15.79 -2.19 -10.61
N THR A 266 -15.08 -2.93 -9.75
CA THR A 266 -14.14 -3.97 -10.18
C THR A 266 -14.91 -5.25 -10.51
N GLN A 267 -14.20 -6.30 -10.92
CA GLN A 267 -14.82 -7.59 -11.22
C GLN A 267 -14.83 -8.55 -10.03
N GLY A 268 -15.78 -9.48 -10.09
CA GLY A 268 -15.90 -10.59 -9.14
C GLY A 268 -16.57 -10.23 -7.81
N THR A 269 -16.75 -11.26 -7.01
CA THR A 269 -17.31 -11.20 -5.66
C THR A 269 -16.17 -11.30 -4.66
N ILE A 270 -15.97 -10.25 -3.86
CA ILE A 270 -14.73 -10.05 -3.09
C ILE A 270 -14.96 -9.97 -1.58
N VAL A 271 -13.94 -10.32 -0.79
CA VAL A 271 -13.96 -10.25 0.68
C VAL A 271 -12.96 -9.26 1.28
N GLU A 272 -12.09 -8.68 0.47
CA GLU A 272 -11.09 -7.68 0.86
C GLU A 272 -11.09 -6.51 -0.13
N THR A 273 -10.55 -5.36 0.26
CA THR A 273 -10.44 -4.19 -0.63
C THR A 273 -9.55 -4.52 -1.85
N PRO A 274 -9.94 -4.16 -3.08
CA PRO A 274 -9.09 -4.33 -4.25
C PRO A 274 -7.76 -3.58 -4.10
N VAL A 275 -6.66 -4.14 -4.63
CA VAL A 275 -5.36 -3.49 -4.66
C VAL A 275 -4.88 -3.42 -6.10
N ALA A 276 -4.44 -2.24 -6.54
CA ALA A 276 -4.06 -2.02 -7.93
C ALA A 276 -2.57 -1.66 -8.06
N ILE A 277 -1.98 -2.01 -9.20
CA ILE A 277 -0.65 -1.58 -9.61
C ILE A 277 -0.66 -1.23 -11.10
N LEU A 278 0.11 -0.20 -11.49
CA LEU A 278 0.28 0.16 -12.90
C LEU A 278 1.23 -0.82 -13.58
N ALA A 279 0.74 -1.62 -14.52
CA ALA A 279 1.55 -2.53 -15.32
C ALA A 279 2.37 -1.77 -16.37
N MET A 280 3.38 -2.45 -16.94
CA MET A 280 4.31 -1.85 -17.91
C MET A 280 3.66 -1.45 -19.24
N ASP A 281 2.47 -1.96 -19.54
CA ASP A 281 1.68 -1.61 -20.73
C ASP A 281 0.73 -0.41 -20.53
N GLY A 282 0.81 0.25 -19.36
CA GLY A 282 0.02 1.43 -19.02
C GLY A 282 -1.39 1.11 -18.47
N ARG A 283 -1.72 -0.16 -18.26
CA ARG A 283 -3.01 -0.56 -17.66
C ARG A 283 -2.82 -0.83 -16.17
N LEU A 284 -3.84 -0.53 -15.38
CA LEU A 284 -3.89 -1.01 -14.00
C LEU A 284 -4.26 -2.50 -13.99
N GLU A 285 -3.45 -3.28 -13.31
CA GLU A 285 -3.77 -4.64 -12.87
C GLU A 285 -4.32 -4.57 -11.44
N VAL A 286 -5.52 -5.12 -11.24
CA VAL A 286 -6.24 -5.07 -9.97
C VAL A 286 -6.38 -6.46 -9.40
N PHE A 287 -5.80 -6.65 -8.22
CA PHE A 287 -5.85 -7.88 -7.45
C PHE A 287 -7.05 -7.84 -6.50
N VAL A 288 -7.80 -8.93 -6.49
CA VAL A 288 -8.97 -9.10 -5.61
C VAL A 288 -8.94 -10.44 -4.91
N VAL A 289 -9.43 -10.47 -3.67
CA VAL A 289 -9.56 -11.69 -2.87
C VAL A 289 -11.01 -12.12 -2.93
N ALA A 290 -11.28 -13.29 -3.51
CA ALA A 290 -12.64 -13.80 -3.66
C ALA A 290 -13.17 -14.47 -2.38
N ASN A 291 -14.46 -14.82 -2.36
CA ASN A 291 -15.11 -15.48 -1.22
C ASN A 291 -14.44 -16.79 -0.76
N ASP A 292 -13.83 -17.52 -1.69
CA ASP A 292 -13.06 -18.73 -1.42
C ASP A 292 -11.65 -18.44 -0.88
N ARG A 293 -11.33 -17.16 -0.60
CA ARG A 293 -10.03 -16.63 -0.20
C ARG A 293 -8.92 -16.86 -1.24
N SER A 294 -9.25 -17.22 -2.48
CA SER A 294 -8.28 -17.24 -3.57
C SER A 294 -8.01 -15.83 -4.10
N LEU A 295 -6.81 -15.63 -4.62
CA LEU A 295 -6.39 -14.44 -5.32
C LEU A 295 -6.83 -14.50 -6.80
N TYR A 296 -7.46 -13.43 -7.24
CA TYR A 296 -7.84 -13.18 -8.62
C TYR A 296 -7.22 -11.87 -9.10
N ILE A 297 -7.11 -11.72 -10.41
CA ILE A 297 -6.64 -10.51 -11.07
C ILE A 297 -7.63 -10.11 -12.16
N CYS A 298 -7.82 -8.81 -12.34
CA CYS A 298 -8.46 -8.23 -13.50
C CYS A 298 -7.69 -6.98 -13.94
N GLU A 299 -7.48 -6.82 -15.23
CA GLU A 299 -6.79 -5.65 -15.78
C GLU A 299 -7.76 -4.68 -16.44
N GLN A 300 -7.38 -3.40 -16.54
CA GLN A 300 -8.15 -2.48 -17.37
C GLN A 300 -8.24 -2.99 -18.81
N ARG A 301 -9.37 -2.75 -19.48
CA ARG A 301 -9.50 -3.11 -20.90
C ARG A 301 -8.58 -2.28 -21.81
N GLN A 302 -8.29 -1.05 -21.39
CA GLN A 302 -7.40 -0.09 -22.04
C GLN A 302 -6.80 0.82 -20.96
N PRO A 303 -5.62 1.44 -21.20
CA PRO A 303 -5.05 2.40 -20.26
C PRO A 303 -6.08 3.46 -19.83
N ASN A 304 -6.10 3.76 -18.53
CA ASN A 304 -6.95 4.81 -17.93
C ASN A 304 -8.47 4.57 -17.98
N SER A 305 -8.92 3.44 -18.52
CA SER A 305 -10.34 3.07 -18.62
C SER A 305 -10.96 2.76 -17.26
N ASN A 306 -12.27 3.01 -17.12
CA ASN A 306 -13.05 2.59 -15.95
C ASN A 306 -13.54 1.13 -16.06
N ALA A 307 -13.38 0.49 -17.23
CA ALA A 307 -13.80 -0.89 -17.47
C ALA A 307 -12.63 -1.86 -17.31
N PHE A 308 -12.89 -2.93 -16.56
CA PHE A 308 -11.96 -4.04 -16.33
C PHE A 308 -12.37 -5.27 -17.14
N ALA A 309 -11.39 -6.07 -17.57
CA ALA A 309 -11.58 -7.42 -18.07
C ALA A 309 -12.11 -8.33 -16.96
N ASP A 310 -12.67 -9.48 -17.32
CA ASP A 310 -13.20 -10.44 -16.34
C ASP A 310 -12.11 -10.91 -15.37
N ALA A 311 -12.48 -11.15 -14.12
CA ALA A 311 -11.52 -11.60 -13.12
C ALA A 311 -11.06 -13.04 -13.40
N GLU A 312 -9.75 -13.22 -13.49
CA GLU A 312 -9.11 -14.52 -13.68
C GLU A 312 -8.42 -14.99 -12.40
N ARG A 313 -8.54 -16.29 -12.10
CA ARG A 313 -7.97 -16.87 -10.88
C ARG A 313 -6.45 -17.02 -11.03
N LEU A 314 -5.69 -16.40 -10.13
CA LEU A 314 -4.25 -16.67 -9.99
C LEU A 314 -4.01 -17.92 -9.15
N GLY A 315 -4.71 -18.03 -8.01
CA GLY A 315 -4.56 -19.15 -7.10
C GLY A 315 -4.47 -18.68 -5.65
N GLY A 316 -3.68 -19.39 -4.84
CA GLY A 316 -3.51 -19.06 -3.43
C GLY A 316 -4.74 -19.38 -2.57
N ASN A 317 -4.58 -19.17 -1.27
CA ASN A 317 -5.64 -19.27 -0.27
C ASN A 317 -5.20 -18.42 0.93
N LEU A 318 -5.78 -17.23 1.07
CA LEU A 318 -5.43 -16.27 2.12
C LEU A 318 -6.10 -16.71 3.44
N PRO A 319 -5.35 -16.95 4.53
CA PRO A 319 -5.87 -17.63 5.73
C PRO A 319 -6.79 -16.77 6.61
N GLY A 320 -7.03 -15.51 6.24
CA GLY A 320 -7.82 -14.56 7.01
C GLY A 320 -7.71 -13.14 6.43
N PRO A 321 -8.26 -12.12 7.12
CA PRO A 321 -8.27 -10.74 6.66
C PRO A 321 -6.88 -10.22 6.31
N GLY A 322 -6.77 -9.57 5.15
CA GLY A 322 -5.50 -9.09 4.60
C GLY A 322 -5.55 -8.97 3.08
N VAL A 323 -4.75 -8.07 2.53
CA VAL A 323 -4.75 -7.72 1.11
C VAL A 323 -3.48 -8.23 0.41
N PRO A 324 -3.56 -8.53 -0.90
CA PRO A 324 -2.37 -8.76 -1.71
C PRO A 324 -1.53 -7.49 -1.84
N VAL A 325 -0.20 -7.67 -1.90
CA VAL A 325 0.79 -6.59 -1.95
C VAL A 325 1.58 -6.71 -3.25
N PRO A 326 1.14 -6.06 -4.33
CA PRO A 326 1.86 -6.06 -5.59
C PRO A 326 3.09 -5.15 -5.52
N ALA A 327 4.17 -5.59 -6.17
CA ALA A 327 5.41 -4.85 -6.35
C ALA A 327 6.00 -5.15 -7.73
N LYS A 328 6.93 -4.30 -8.19
CA LYS A 328 7.62 -4.49 -9.46
C LYS A 328 9.04 -5.01 -9.24
N TYR A 329 9.44 -5.97 -10.05
CA TYR A 329 10.84 -6.31 -10.24
C TYR A 329 11.57 -5.22 -11.03
N HIS A 330 12.90 -5.33 -11.08
CA HIS A 330 13.81 -4.46 -11.82
C HIS A 330 13.48 -4.33 -13.33
N ASP A 331 12.78 -5.33 -13.90
CA ASP A 331 12.39 -5.39 -15.31
C ASP A 331 10.91 -5.03 -15.54
N ASN A 332 10.27 -4.40 -14.55
CA ASN A 332 8.85 -4.02 -14.53
C ASN A 332 7.83 -5.16 -14.52
N ARG A 333 8.26 -6.42 -14.47
CA ARG A 333 7.35 -7.53 -14.16
C ARG A 333 6.80 -7.39 -12.75
N ILE A 334 5.58 -7.85 -12.54
CA ILE A 334 4.90 -7.74 -11.25
C ILE A 334 5.06 -9.03 -10.45
N VAL A 335 5.32 -8.88 -9.16
CA VAL A 335 5.10 -9.91 -8.14
C VAL A 335 3.98 -9.46 -7.22
N VAL A 336 3.08 -10.35 -6.87
CA VAL A 336 2.04 -10.10 -5.88
C VAL A 336 2.26 -11.01 -4.69
N LEU A 337 2.66 -10.42 -3.56
CA LEU A 337 2.88 -11.13 -2.32
C LEU A 337 1.59 -11.15 -1.49
N HIS A 338 1.37 -12.23 -0.75
CA HIS A 338 0.26 -12.34 0.18
C HIS A 338 0.58 -13.31 1.31
N ARG A 339 -0.15 -13.18 2.42
CA ARG A 339 -0.14 -14.21 3.47
C ARG A 339 -0.89 -15.45 2.96
N GLY A 340 -0.32 -16.65 3.09
CA GLY A 340 -0.93 -17.89 2.57
C GLY A 340 -1.36 -18.88 3.65
N SER A 341 -2.24 -19.82 3.29
CA SER A 341 -2.70 -20.93 4.13
C SER A 341 -1.69 -22.09 4.11
N GLY A 342 -1.41 -22.72 5.25
CA GLY A 342 -0.40 -23.79 5.38
C GLY A 342 0.66 -23.51 6.45
N GLY A 343 0.46 -22.43 7.20
CA GLY A 343 1.39 -21.88 8.18
C GLY A 343 1.42 -20.36 8.01
N PRO A 344 1.82 -19.59 9.03
CA PRO A 344 1.90 -18.14 8.96
C PRO A 344 3.04 -17.72 8.00
N SER A 345 2.88 -17.86 6.68
CA SER A 345 3.96 -17.66 5.70
C SER A 345 3.58 -16.69 4.58
N ILE A 346 4.60 -16.07 3.97
CA ILE A 346 4.45 -15.25 2.78
C ILE A 346 4.61 -16.11 1.53
N TRP A 347 3.71 -15.90 0.57
CA TRP A 347 3.68 -16.50 -0.75
C TRP A 347 3.60 -15.42 -1.81
N GLY A 348 4.02 -15.71 -3.03
CA GLY A 348 3.93 -14.80 -4.15
C GLY A 348 3.58 -15.47 -5.46
N PHE A 349 2.80 -14.79 -6.30
CA PHE A 349 2.72 -15.09 -7.73
C PHE A 349 3.53 -14.04 -8.48
N GLU A 350 4.16 -14.42 -9.58
CA GLU A 350 5.02 -13.52 -10.36
C GLU A 350 4.71 -13.62 -11.85
N GLN A 351 4.84 -12.51 -12.56
CA GLN A 351 4.82 -12.49 -14.01
C GLN A 351 6.14 -13.08 -14.56
N ILE A 352 6.04 -13.87 -15.63
CA ILE A 352 7.16 -14.46 -16.36
C ILE A 352 6.99 -14.20 -17.86
N PHE A 353 8.11 -14.08 -18.57
CA PHE A 353 8.11 -13.95 -20.04
C PHE A 353 7.66 -15.25 -20.71
N ILE A 354 6.91 -15.13 -21.80
CA ILE A 354 6.46 -16.24 -22.66
C ILE A 354 7.56 -16.64 -23.65
#